data_AF-A0A5D3YCD7-F1
#
_entry.id   AF-A0A5D3YCD7-F1
#
_cell.length_a   1.000
_cell.length_b   1.000
_cell.length_c   1.000
_cell.angle_alpha   90.00
_cell.angle_beta   90.00
_cell.angle_gamma   90.00
#
_symmetry.space_group_name_H-M   'P 1'
#
loop_
_entity.id
_entity.type
_entity.pdbx_description
1 polymer ?
#
loop_
_entity_poly.entity_id
_entity_poly.type
_entity_poly.pdbx_seq_one_letter_code
_entity_poly.pdbx_strand_id
1 'polypeptide(L)'
;FTGPQPEPTSFNALEPRIYTLAVEVAGPPLINTTYTLNFAAESPTLVVVGRRVILLFAGINWDNGVLERYSFLTNIITSWDGSEQRVKLRATPRREIEAHLQVFGLDFVRKLQSTLFGWQSRSYLIPFWPDYTLLSAELPAGSTVIPNIPTADSEFITGGVALLFNSIDNNESVQLKEVQSNQLILDLPTQQTWPAGTKIYSAKFARIASQQTVTRPTRHMLDMQAKFIVTDNSGLTEAEGKTLYKGYPVLLDIPNEVEVLSEDLMRPLLEFEADTVNPVVDDPIGYTTIVRRMDWLLKSRKERAEFRKWLYARAGRWKPFWMPSWNEDFKLKTTLAGTDTKLVVEFAFYERFVPATSMRNALMIELFNSTRIFKDILSVDEISETEENVFIHSPVGFDIQPQDVKRISYLNLSRLDADTVEIFHETDTISRVSALIRTVVQ
;
A
#
# COMPACT_ATOMS: atom_id res chain seq x y z
N PHE A 1 18.39 -33.16 -19.50
CA PHE A 1 18.78 -34.21 -18.54
C PHE A 1 19.63 -35.20 -19.30
N THR A 2 20.88 -35.35 -18.93
CA THR A 2 21.84 -36.22 -19.60
C THR A 2 22.43 -37.18 -18.58
N GLY A 3 22.30 -38.48 -18.86
CA GLY A 3 22.86 -39.54 -18.06
C GLY A 3 24.13 -40.16 -18.66
N PRO A 4 24.77 -41.08 -17.92
CA PRO A 4 25.93 -41.84 -18.37
C PRO A 4 25.60 -42.66 -19.63
N GLN A 5 26.39 -42.52 -20.68
CA GLN A 5 26.23 -43.26 -21.93
C GLN A 5 27.09 -44.53 -21.96
N PRO A 6 26.65 -45.62 -22.65
CA PRO A 6 25.39 -45.75 -23.37
C PRO A 6 24.21 -46.06 -22.43
N GLU A 7 23.02 -45.55 -22.77
CA GLU A 7 21.76 -45.91 -22.12
C GLU A 7 21.02 -46.99 -22.96
N PRO A 8 20.52 -48.09 -22.36
CA PRO A 8 20.56 -48.46 -20.93
C PRO A 8 21.97 -48.90 -20.47
N THR A 9 22.31 -48.60 -19.21
CA THR A 9 23.64 -48.83 -18.62
C THR A 9 23.56 -49.73 -17.38
N SER A 10 24.65 -50.44 -17.06
CA SER A 10 24.78 -51.25 -15.83
C SER A 10 25.64 -50.54 -14.80
N PHE A 11 25.26 -50.65 -13.52
CA PHE A 11 25.99 -50.11 -12.38
C PHE A 11 26.70 -51.26 -11.67
N ASN A 12 27.97 -51.08 -11.30
CA ASN A 12 28.63 -51.99 -10.35
C ASN A 12 28.09 -51.76 -8.93
N ALA A 13 28.35 -52.71 -8.04
CA ALA A 13 27.98 -52.58 -6.63
C ALA A 13 28.58 -51.28 -6.04
N LEU A 14 27.70 -50.43 -5.49
CA LEU A 14 28.04 -49.13 -4.89
C LEU A 14 28.73 -48.12 -5.83
N GLU A 15 28.60 -48.28 -7.15
CA GLU A 15 29.16 -47.33 -8.12
C GLU A 15 28.32 -46.03 -8.18
N PRO A 16 28.89 -44.86 -7.83
CA PRO A 16 28.21 -43.59 -8.04
C PRO A 16 28.30 -43.19 -9.52
N ARG A 17 27.20 -42.67 -10.07
CA ARG A 17 27.20 -42.01 -11.39
C ARG A 17 26.52 -40.66 -11.32
N ILE A 18 27.02 -39.73 -12.15
CA ILE A 18 26.54 -38.35 -12.18
C ILE A 18 25.54 -38.20 -13.32
N TYR A 19 24.37 -37.65 -12.99
CA TYR A 19 23.36 -37.20 -13.95
C TYR A 19 23.32 -35.68 -13.94
N THR A 20 23.34 -35.07 -15.13
CA THR A 20 23.34 -33.62 -15.27
C THR A 20 21.98 -33.14 -15.78
N LEU A 21 21.33 -32.29 -14.99
CA LEU A 21 20.13 -31.58 -15.41
C LEU A 21 20.50 -30.15 -15.83
N ALA A 22 20.49 -29.88 -17.14
CA ALA A 22 20.56 -28.51 -17.67
C ALA A 22 19.14 -27.96 -17.85
N VAL A 23 18.87 -26.79 -17.27
CA VAL A 23 17.64 -26.04 -17.49
C VAL A 23 17.95 -24.89 -18.43
N GLU A 24 17.55 -25.01 -19.70
CA GLU A 24 17.73 -23.96 -20.68
C GLU A 24 16.74 -22.81 -20.48
N VAL A 25 17.10 -21.62 -20.98
CA VAL A 25 16.21 -20.44 -21.02
C VAL A 25 15.02 -20.68 -21.96
N ALA A 26 15.22 -21.49 -23.00
CA ALA A 26 14.14 -21.94 -23.87
C ALA A 26 13.23 -22.94 -23.14
N GLY A 27 11.92 -22.72 -23.20
CA GLY A 27 10.92 -23.60 -22.60
C GLY A 27 9.75 -22.86 -21.94
N PRO A 28 8.80 -23.62 -21.37
CA PRO A 28 7.64 -23.07 -20.67
C PRO A 28 8.06 -22.32 -19.39
N PRO A 29 7.31 -21.28 -18.98
CA PRO A 29 7.66 -20.42 -17.85
C PRO A 29 7.58 -21.15 -16.50
N LEU A 30 6.70 -22.15 -16.37
CA LEU A 30 6.65 -23.05 -15.22
C LEU A 30 7.38 -24.34 -15.60
N ILE A 31 8.32 -24.75 -14.74
CA ILE A 31 8.94 -26.07 -14.77
C ILE A 31 8.23 -26.85 -13.68
N ASN A 32 7.52 -27.90 -14.05
CA ASN A 32 6.93 -28.85 -13.12
C ASN A 32 7.04 -30.22 -13.79
N THR A 33 8.22 -30.81 -13.68
CA THR A 33 8.59 -32.03 -14.39
C THR A 33 9.09 -33.04 -13.38
N THR A 34 8.64 -34.29 -13.50
CA THR A 34 9.18 -35.40 -12.73
C THR A 34 10.02 -36.27 -13.66
N TYR A 35 11.30 -36.43 -13.36
CA TYR A 35 12.17 -37.41 -14.01
C TYR A 35 12.10 -38.70 -13.22
N THR A 36 11.77 -39.81 -13.88
CA THR A 36 11.78 -41.13 -13.25
C THR A 36 12.99 -41.90 -13.77
N LEU A 37 13.87 -42.32 -12.87
CA LEU A 37 15.01 -43.17 -13.20
C LEU A 37 14.57 -44.62 -13.04
N ASN A 38 14.51 -45.39 -14.13
CA ASN A 38 14.06 -46.77 -14.07
C ASN A 38 15.25 -47.72 -13.88
N PHE A 39 15.38 -48.28 -12.68
CA PHE A 39 16.26 -49.41 -12.41
C PHE A 39 15.46 -50.71 -12.41
N ALA A 40 16.14 -51.87 -12.47
CA ALA A 40 15.48 -53.16 -12.51
C ALA A 40 14.64 -53.46 -11.25
N ALA A 41 15.01 -52.90 -10.10
CA ALA A 41 14.36 -53.15 -8.81
C ALA A 41 13.66 -51.92 -8.20
N GLU A 42 13.90 -50.72 -8.73
CA GLU A 42 13.39 -49.47 -8.18
C GLU A 42 13.22 -48.39 -9.25
N SER A 43 12.33 -47.43 -8.98
CA SER A 43 12.08 -46.28 -9.86
C SER A 43 12.12 -44.96 -9.07
N PRO A 44 13.29 -44.52 -8.57
CA PRO A 44 13.40 -43.25 -7.89
C PRO A 44 13.01 -42.09 -8.80
N THR A 45 12.33 -41.10 -8.22
CA THR A 45 11.83 -39.92 -8.92
C THR A 45 12.58 -38.67 -8.47
N LEU A 46 12.91 -37.82 -9.45
CA LEU A 46 13.43 -36.48 -9.25
C LEU A 46 12.38 -35.49 -9.71
N VAL A 47 11.74 -34.83 -8.75
CA VAL A 47 10.78 -33.75 -9.03
C VAL A 47 11.55 -32.45 -9.19
N VAL A 48 11.41 -31.82 -10.36
CA VAL A 48 12.00 -30.52 -10.68
C VAL A 48 10.86 -29.53 -10.83
N VAL A 49 10.76 -28.64 -9.85
CA VAL A 49 9.82 -27.51 -9.89
C VAL A 49 10.64 -26.23 -9.96
N GLY A 50 10.22 -25.30 -10.80
CA GLY A 50 10.90 -24.02 -10.95
C GLY A 50 10.12 -23.05 -11.81
N ARG A 51 10.57 -21.81 -11.87
CA ARG A 51 10.03 -20.80 -12.79
C ARG A 51 11.17 -20.22 -13.60
N ARG A 52 11.00 -20.15 -14.92
CA ARG A 52 11.87 -19.35 -15.78
C ARG A 52 11.42 -17.92 -15.68
N VAL A 53 12.32 -17.06 -15.20
CA VAL A 53 12.01 -15.66 -15.00
C VAL A 53 13.10 -14.82 -15.65
N ILE A 54 12.66 -13.76 -16.30
CA ILE A 54 13.53 -12.84 -17.00
C ILE A 54 13.57 -11.57 -16.17
N LEU A 55 14.79 -11.16 -15.80
CA LEU A 55 14.96 -9.85 -15.22
C LEU A 55 14.58 -8.78 -16.24
N LEU A 56 13.89 -7.74 -15.78
CA LEU A 56 13.77 -6.54 -16.58
C LEU A 56 15.16 -5.93 -16.84
N PHE A 57 15.53 -5.81 -18.11
CA PHE A 57 16.84 -5.30 -18.55
C PHE A 57 16.85 -3.79 -18.83
N ALA A 58 16.05 -3.01 -18.12
CA ALA A 58 15.95 -1.57 -18.32
C ALA A 58 16.21 -0.81 -17.03
N GLY A 59 16.95 0.30 -17.15
CA GLY A 59 17.08 1.27 -16.08
C GLY A 59 15.77 2.04 -15.90
N ILE A 60 15.57 2.57 -14.70
CA ILE A 60 14.50 3.52 -14.45
C ILE A 60 15.01 4.95 -14.66
N ASN A 61 14.21 5.78 -15.32
CA ASN A 61 14.36 7.21 -15.31
C ASN A 61 13.34 7.81 -14.30
N TRP A 62 13.84 8.57 -13.33
CA TRP A 62 13.04 9.17 -12.25
C TRP A 62 12.36 10.48 -12.62
N ASP A 63 12.55 11.01 -13.84
CA ASP A 63 11.95 12.29 -14.26
C ASP A 63 10.42 12.34 -14.07
N ASN A 64 9.74 11.19 -14.21
CA ASN A 64 8.30 11.04 -14.00
C ASN A 64 7.96 10.14 -12.78
N GLY A 65 8.93 9.89 -11.90
CA GLY A 65 8.77 9.04 -10.72
C GLY A 65 8.33 7.60 -11.02
N VAL A 66 7.84 6.92 -9.98
CA VAL A 66 7.17 5.61 -10.06
C VAL A 66 5.78 5.72 -9.49
N LEU A 67 4.76 5.29 -10.23
CA LEU A 67 3.40 5.22 -9.72
C LEU A 67 3.08 3.80 -9.26
N GLU A 68 2.70 3.65 -8.01
CA GLU A 68 2.24 2.41 -7.42
C GLU A 68 0.73 2.49 -7.16
N ARG A 69 -0.07 1.70 -7.86
CA ARG A 69 -1.53 1.66 -7.71
C ARG A 69 -1.96 0.41 -6.97
N TYR A 70 -2.72 0.59 -5.89
CA TYR A 70 -3.43 -0.46 -5.18
C TYR A 70 -4.91 -0.41 -5.53
N SER A 71 -5.44 -1.53 -6.03
CA SER A 71 -6.87 -1.68 -6.28
C SER A 71 -7.44 -2.78 -5.39
N PHE A 72 -8.27 -2.36 -4.43
CA PHE A 72 -9.14 -3.20 -3.63
C PHE A 72 -10.42 -3.52 -4.41
N LEU A 73 -11.35 -4.24 -3.77
CA LEU A 73 -12.67 -4.47 -4.34
C LEU A 73 -13.67 -4.65 -3.20
N THR A 74 -14.57 -3.71 -3.08
CA THR A 74 -15.61 -3.69 -2.05
C THR A 74 -16.98 -3.46 -2.68
N ASN A 75 -18.00 -4.02 -2.04
CA ASN A 75 -19.39 -3.71 -2.34
C ASN A 75 -20.00 -2.97 -1.15
N ILE A 76 -20.74 -1.90 -1.41
CA ILE A 76 -21.41 -1.08 -0.39
C ILE A 76 -22.91 -1.10 -0.70
N ILE A 77 -23.70 -1.53 0.28
CA ILE A 77 -25.14 -1.47 0.25
C ILE A 77 -25.55 -0.38 1.24
N THR A 78 -26.19 0.66 0.74
CA THR A 78 -26.64 1.80 1.55
C THR A 78 -28.14 1.70 1.77
N SER A 79 -28.55 1.80 3.03
CA SER A 79 -29.96 1.83 3.44
C SER A 79 -30.55 3.24 3.28
N TRP A 80 -31.87 3.35 3.42
CA TRP A 80 -32.59 4.64 3.37
C TRP A 80 -32.13 5.65 4.42
N ASP A 81 -31.75 5.17 5.60
CA ASP A 81 -31.23 5.97 6.72
C ASP A 81 -29.73 6.32 6.60
N GLY A 82 -29.10 5.97 5.47
CA GLY A 82 -27.68 6.19 5.22
C GLY A 82 -26.74 5.19 5.90
N SER A 83 -27.25 4.20 6.65
CA SER A 83 -26.43 3.10 7.17
C SER A 83 -25.85 2.26 6.02
N GLU A 84 -24.63 1.75 6.20
CA GLU A 84 -23.92 1.01 5.15
C GLU A 84 -23.58 -0.42 5.60
N GLN A 85 -23.97 -1.41 4.80
CA GLN A 85 -23.40 -2.75 4.85
C GLN A 85 -22.28 -2.87 3.83
N ARG A 86 -21.10 -3.29 4.27
CA ARG A 86 -19.87 -3.31 3.44
C ARG A 86 -19.31 -4.71 3.35
N VAL A 87 -18.99 -5.15 2.13
CA VAL A 87 -18.42 -6.48 1.87
C VAL A 87 -17.09 -6.35 1.15
N LYS A 88 -16.03 -6.95 1.71
CA LYS A 88 -14.73 -7.10 1.07
C LYS A 88 -14.78 -8.29 0.10
N LEU A 89 -14.63 -8.03 -1.20
CA LEU A 89 -14.71 -9.07 -2.24
C LEU A 89 -13.34 -9.62 -2.65
N ARG A 90 -12.26 -8.93 -2.27
CA ARG A 90 -10.89 -9.32 -2.61
C ARG A 90 -10.04 -9.41 -1.33
N ALA A 91 -9.39 -10.55 -1.11
CA ALA A 91 -8.53 -10.77 0.05
C ALA A 91 -7.29 -9.84 0.05
N THR A 92 -6.55 -9.84 -1.07
CA THR A 92 -5.34 -9.02 -1.30
C THR A 92 -5.53 -8.09 -2.49
N PRO A 93 -5.20 -6.80 -2.41
CA PRO A 93 -5.38 -5.87 -3.52
C PRO A 93 -4.61 -6.30 -4.77
N ARG A 94 -5.08 -5.88 -5.95
CA ARG A 94 -4.24 -5.87 -7.14
C ARG A 94 -3.26 -4.72 -7.01
N ARG A 95 -2.04 -4.91 -7.52
CA ARG A 95 -0.99 -3.90 -7.49
C ARG A 95 -0.47 -3.71 -8.90
N GLU A 96 -0.40 -2.46 -9.30
CA GLU A 96 0.19 -2.07 -10.56
C GLU A 96 1.34 -1.12 -10.27
N ILE A 97 2.44 -1.26 -10.99
CA ILE A 97 3.60 -0.38 -10.89
C ILE A 97 3.84 0.18 -12.29
N GLU A 98 3.75 1.49 -12.42
CA GLU A 98 4.04 2.21 -13.65
C GLU A 98 5.37 2.95 -13.47
N ALA A 99 6.33 2.66 -14.34
CA ALA A 99 7.67 3.24 -14.26
C ALA A 99 8.14 3.65 -15.66
N HIS A 100 8.86 4.77 -15.71
CA HIS A 100 9.52 5.21 -16.92
C HIS A 100 10.84 4.45 -17.08
N LEU A 101 10.89 3.58 -18.08
CA LEU A 101 12.06 2.77 -18.38
C LEU A 101 12.84 3.40 -19.52
N GLN A 102 14.16 3.44 -19.33
CA GLN A 102 15.09 3.96 -20.31
C GLN A 102 16.25 2.99 -20.50
N VAL A 103 16.61 2.78 -21.75
CA VAL A 103 17.71 1.92 -22.15
C VAL A 103 18.64 2.65 -23.09
N PHE A 104 19.94 2.59 -22.79
CA PHE A 104 21.00 3.17 -23.60
C PHE A 104 21.89 2.08 -24.18
N GLY A 105 22.35 2.26 -25.42
CA GLY A 105 23.23 1.34 -26.12
C GLY A 105 22.50 0.41 -27.09
N LEU A 106 23.11 0.16 -28.25
CA LEU A 106 22.47 -0.58 -29.33
C LEU A 106 22.06 -2.01 -28.93
N ASP A 107 22.94 -2.70 -28.20
CA ASP A 107 22.71 -4.10 -27.83
C ASP A 107 21.58 -4.24 -26.83
N PHE A 108 21.50 -3.32 -25.86
CA PHE A 108 20.40 -3.29 -24.90
C PHE A 108 19.07 -2.94 -25.55
N VAL A 109 19.05 -1.98 -26.48
CA VAL A 109 17.85 -1.64 -27.27
C VAL A 109 17.36 -2.88 -28.06
N ARG A 110 18.27 -3.59 -28.74
CA ARG A 110 17.94 -4.83 -29.48
C ARG A 110 17.43 -5.93 -28.56
N LYS A 111 18.05 -6.10 -27.39
CA LYS A 111 17.67 -7.09 -26.38
C LYS A 111 16.27 -6.80 -25.84
N LEU A 112 15.98 -5.55 -25.47
CA LEU A 112 14.67 -5.15 -24.97
C LEU A 112 13.59 -5.32 -26.05
N GLN A 113 13.83 -4.88 -27.28
CA GLN A 113 12.86 -5.05 -28.38
C GLN A 113 12.57 -6.52 -28.67
N SER A 114 13.60 -7.36 -28.74
CA SER A 114 13.42 -8.80 -28.99
C SER A 114 12.69 -9.48 -27.83
N THR A 115 12.98 -9.06 -26.60
CA THR A 115 12.32 -9.56 -25.38
C THR A 115 10.85 -9.16 -25.35
N LEU A 116 10.52 -7.91 -25.65
CA LEU A 116 9.14 -7.46 -25.73
C LEU A 116 8.40 -8.18 -26.86
N PHE A 117 9.00 -8.29 -28.05
CA PHE A 117 8.36 -8.98 -29.18
C PHE A 117 8.04 -10.45 -28.88
N GLY A 118 9.00 -11.20 -28.35
CA GLY A 118 8.83 -12.64 -28.13
C GLY A 118 8.15 -12.98 -26.80
N TRP A 119 8.38 -12.20 -25.75
CA TRP A 119 8.11 -12.60 -24.36
C TRP A 119 7.20 -11.63 -23.58
N GLN A 120 6.54 -10.66 -24.23
CA GLN A 120 5.64 -9.71 -23.54
C GLN A 120 4.61 -10.38 -22.63
N SER A 121 4.06 -11.53 -23.03
CA SER A 121 3.03 -12.25 -22.26
C SER A 121 3.57 -13.01 -21.05
N ARG A 122 4.90 -13.11 -20.90
CA ARG A 122 5.54 -13.85 -19.81
C ARG A 122 5.60 -13.00 -18.54
N SER A 123 5.91 -13.68 -17.42
CA SER A 123 6.22 -12.99 -16.16
C SER A 123 7.66 -12.50 -16.16
N TYR A 124 7.82 -11.24 -15.82
CA TYR A 124 9.09 -10.57 -15.60
C TYR A 124 9.37 -10.48 -14.10
N LEU A 125 10.65 -10.51 -13.74
CA LEU A 125 11.10 -10.11 -12.42
C LEU A 125 11.44 -8.62 -12.48
N ILE A 126 10.68 -7.80 -11.76
CA ILE A 126 10.92 -6.37 -11.65
C ILE A 126 11.43 -6.03 -10.25
N PRO A 127 12.45 -5.17 -10.12
CA PRO A 127 12.79 -4.61 -8.83
C PRO A 127 11.69 -3.65 -8.36
N PHE A 128 11.48 -3.56 -7.05
CA PHE A 128 10.76 -2.44 -6.47
C PHE A 128 11.73 -1.26 -6.33
N TRP A 129 11.86 -0.45 -7.38
CA TRP A 129 12.82 0.66 -7.46
C TRP A 129 12.83 1.62 -6.27
N PRO A 130 11.68 1.98 -5.67
CA PRO A 130 11.67 2.90 -4.54
C PRO A 130 12.29 2.31 -3.26
N ASP A 131 12.67 1.04 -3.21
CA ASP A 131 13.26 0.42 -2.03
C ASP A 131 14.48 -0.43 -2.37
N TYR A 132 15.67 0.12 -2.14
CA TYR A 132 16.93 -0.61 -2.27
C TYR A 132 17.86 -0.38 -1.09
N THR A 133 18.59 -1.43 -0.72
CA THR A 133 19.66 -1.34 0.29
C THR A 133 21.00 -1.51 -0.41
N LEU A 134 22.04 -0.88 0.12
CA LEU A 134 23.41 -1.07 -0.37
C LEU A 134 24.12 -2.14 0.46
N LEU A 135 24.87 -3.02 -0.19
CA LEU A 135 25.78 -3.93 0.52
C LEU A 135 26.83 -3.12 1.29
N SER A 136 26.98 -3.40 2.58
CA SER A 136 27.99 -2.75 3.43
C SER A 136 29.40 -3.30 3.21
N ALA A 137 29.52 -4.53 2.73
CA ALA A 137 30.77 -5.25 2.53
C ALA A 137 30.67 -6.16 1.30
N GLU A 138 31.80 -6.67 0.83
CA GLU A 138 31.82 -7.68 -0.23
C GLU A 138 31.09 -8.95 0.21
N LEU A 139 30.23 -9.46 -0.67
CA LEU A 139 29.55 -10.73 -0.53
C LEU A 139 30.20 -11.73 -1.50
N PRO A 140 30.96 -12.72 -1.01
CA PRO A 140 31.66 -13.67 -1.89
C PRO A 140 30.68 -14.59 -2.62
N ALA A 141 31.09 -15.12 -3.77
CA ALA A 141 30.39 -16.22 -4.42
C ALA A 141 30.29 -17.42 -3.46
N GLY A 142 29.18 -18.15 -3.50
CA GLY A 142 28.88 -19.24 -2.57
C GLY A 142 28.16 -18.81 -1.29
N SER A 143 27.89 -17.51 -1.10
CA SER A 143 27.25 -17.01 0.13
C SER A 143 25.80 -17.42 0.21
N THR A 144 25.37 -17.94 1.35
CA THR A 144 23.98 -18.31 1.65
C THR A 144 23.26 -17.30 2.54
N VAL A 145 23.97 -16.27 3.01
CA VAL A 145 23.42 -15.20 3.87
C VAL A 145 23.89 -13.87 3.35
N ILE A 146 22.96 -12.92 3.21
CA ILE A 146 23.27 -11.52 2.95
C ILE A 146 23.12 -10.74 4.26
N PRO A 147 24.22 -10.35 4.93
CA PRO A 147 24.18 -9.68 6.22
C PRO A 147 23.87 -8.18 6.08
N ASN A 148 23.50 -7.56 7.20
CA ASN A 148 23.31 -6.11 7.37
C ASN A 148 22.25 -5.48 6.45
N ILE A 149 21.16 -6.22 6.19
CA ILE A 149 20.02 -5.71 5.42
C ILE A 149 18.88 -5.44 6.41
N PRO A 150 18.50 -4.16 6.64
CA PRO A 150 17.36 -3.84 7.48
C PRO A 150 16.07 -4.24 6.76
N THR A 151 15.29 -5.14 7.35
CA THR A 151 14.10 -5.71 6.67
C THR A 151 12.78 -5.13 7.17
N ALA A 152 12.76 -4.41 8.29
CA ALA A 152 11.55 -3.95 8.97
C ALA A 152 10.62 -3.06 8.10
N ASP A 153 11.22 -2.20 7.29
CA ASP A 153 10.54 -1.23 6.41
C ASP A 153 10.55 -1.67 4.93
N SER A 154 11.14 -2.84 4.66
CA SER A 154 11.36 -3.35 3.31
C SER A 154 10.23 -4.24 2.81
N GLU A 155 10.25 -4.58 1.53
CA GLU A 155 9.34 -5.56 0.92
C GLU A 155 9.88 -6.99 0.84
N PHE A 156 11.00 -7.29 1.50
CA PHE A 156 11.52 -8.65 1.56
C PHE A 156 10.55 -9.55 2.34
N ILE A 157 10.13 -10.64 1.69
CA ILE A 157 9.26 -11.65 2.29
C ILE A 157 9.89 -13.03 2.13
N THR A 158 9.63 -13.90 3.09
CA THR A 158 10.00 -15.32 3.02
C THR A 158 9.37 -15.97 1.79
N GLY A 159 10.16 -16.72 1.00
CA GLY A 159 9.76 -17.26 -0.30
C GLY A 159 9.80 -16.26 -1.46
N GLY A 160 10.09 -14.98 -1.18
CA GLY A 160 10.28 -13.93 -2.17
C GLY A 160 11.64 -13.98 -2.87
N VAL A 161 11.94 -12.96 -3.66
CA VAL A 161 13.19 -12.83 -4.42
C VAL A 161 13.88 -11.51 -4.10
N ALA A 162 15.18 -11.57 -3.84
CA ALA A 162 16.04 -10.40 -3.81
C ALA A 162 16.83 -10.30 -5.11
N LEU A 163 17.02 -9.07 -5.59
CA LEU A 163 17.81 -8.78 -6.78
C LEU A 163 19.06 -8.00 -6.37
N LEU A 164 20.23 -8.59 -6.59
CA LEU A 164 21.51 -7.90 -6.55
C LEU A 164 21.75 -7.25 -7.91
N PHE A 165 21.96 -5.93 -7.93
CA PHE A 165 21.99 -5.14 -9.15
C PHE A 165 23.10 -4.09 -9.10
N ASN A 166 24.08 -4.23 -10.00
CA ASN A 166 25.06 -3.19 -10.31
C ASN A 166 24.77 -2.55 -11.67
N SER A 167 24.47 -3.37 -12.67
CA SER A 167 24.11 -2.91 -14.02
C SER A 167 23.18 -3.92 -14.71
N ILE A 168 22.68 -3.55 -15.89
CA ILE A 168 21.78 -4.38 -16.70
C ILE A 168 22.44 -5.72 -17.12
N ASP A 169 23.77 -5.75 -17.23
CA ASP A 169 24.53 -6.98 -17.54
C ASP A 169 25.23 -7.59 -16.31
N ASN A 170 25.24 -6.91 -15.18
CA ASN A 170 25.78 -7.39 -13.92
C ASN A 170 24.70 -7.37 -12.83
N ASN A 171 23.90 -8.44 -12.78
CA ASN A 171 22.84 -8.66 -11.81
C ASN A 171 22.64 -10.15 -11.52
N GLU A 172 22.09 -10.44 -10.35
CA GLU A 172 21.73 -11.79 -9.92
C GLU A 172 20.46 -11.75 -9.08
N SER A 173 19.51 -12.64 -9.39
CA SER A 173 18.31 -12.85 -8.58
C SER A 173 18.47 -14.06 -7.68
N VAL A 174 18.26 -13.89 -6.37
CA VAL A 174 18.37 -14.93 -5.36
C VAL A 174 17.03 -15.13 -4.64
N GLN A 175 16.63 -16.38 -4.42
CA GLN A 175 15.42 -16.70 -3.68
C GLN A 175 15.66 -16.66 -2.17
N LEU A 176 14.72 -16.10 -1.43
CA LEU A 176 14.80 -15.93 0.01
C LEU A 176 14.15 -17.12 0.71
N LYS A 177 14.96 -17.89 1.43
CA LYS A 177 14.48 -18.97 2.29
C LYS A 177 13.85 -18.44 3.58
N GLU A 178 14.45 -17.40 4.15
CA GLU A 178 13.98 -16.76 5.38
C GLU A 178 14.43 -15.29 5.41
N VAL A 179 13.58 -14.42 5.95
CA VAL A 179 13.85 -12.99 6.14
C VAL A 179 13.91 -12.71 7.64
N GLN A 180 15.07 -12.28 8.11
CA GLN A 180 15.28 -11.88 9.51
C GLN A 180 15.47 -10.36 9.61
N SER A 181 15.41 -9.80 10.83
CA SER A 181 15.37 -8.35 11.03
C SER A 181 16.56 -7.57 10.45
N ASN A 182 17.72 -8.21 10.29
CA ASN A 182 18.95 -7.58 9.78
C ASN A 182 19.73 -8.44 8.77
N GLN A 183 19.13 -9.51 8.24
CA GLN A 183 19.80 -10.37 7.25
C GLN A 183 18.79 -11.15 6.41
N LEU A 184 19.22 -11.52 5.21
CA LEU A 184 18.46 -12.35 4.28
C LEU A 184 19.13 -13.71 4.16
N ILE A 185 18.38 -14.79 4.40
CA ILE A 185 18.87 -16.16 4.24
C ILE A 185 18.41 -16.66 2.86
N LEU A 186 19.36 -17.13 2.07
CA LEU A 186 19.14 -17.56 0.70
C LEU A 186 18.84 -19.06 0.63
N ASP A 187 18.01 -19.46 -0.32
CA ASP A 187 17.74 -20.87 -0.57
C ASP A 187 18.88 -21.55 -1.33
N LEU A 188 19.46 -20.83 -2.28
CA LEU A 188 20.64 -21.21 -3.04
C LEU A 188 21.75 -20.18 -2.84
N PRO A 189 23.03 -20.61 -2.85
CA PRO A 189 24.14 -19.69 -2.70
C PRO A 189 24.26 -18.73 -3.90
N THR A 190 24.85 -17.56 -3.66
CA THR A 190 25.22 -16.63 -4.74
C THR A 190 26.19 -17.28 -5.73
N GLN A 191 26.04 -16.98 -7.01
CA GLN A 191 26.88 -17.49 -8.09
C GLN A 191 28.08 -16.60 -8.36
N GLN A 192 27.97 -15.32 -8.02
CA GLN A 192 28.99 -14.30 -8.27
C GLN A 192 29.40 -13.62 -6.97
N THR A 193 30.59 -13.00 -6.99
CA THR A 193 31.04 -12.12 -5.93
C THR A 193 30.47 -10.72 -6.16
N TRP A 194 29.90 -10.12 -5.12
CA TRP A 194 29.28 -8.79 -5.16
C TRP A 194 30.06 -7.82 -4.28
N PRO A 195 30.59 -6.73 -4.84
CA PRO A 195 31.34 -5.74 -4.06
C PRO A 195 30.43 -4.95 -3.12
N ALA A 196 31.06 -4.29 -2.12
CA ALA A 196 30.37 -3.29 -1.31
C ALA A 196 29.78 -2.18 -2.19
N GLY A 197 28.59 -1.69 -1.85
CA GLY A 197 27.84 -0.71 -2.63
C GLY A 197 26.92 -1.30 -3.71
N THR A 198 26.88 -2.61 -3.90
CA THR A 198 25.85 -3.23 -4.77
C THR A 198 24.45 -2.96 -4.22
N LYS A 199 23.53 -2.59 -5.13
CA LYS A 199 22.13 -2.34 -4.78
C LYS A 199 21.38 -3.66 -4.67
N ILE A 200 20.65 -3.84 -3.58
CA ILE A 200 19.78 -4.98 -3.34
C ILE A 200 18.35 -4.47 -3.31
N TYR A 201 17.55 -4.94 -4.26
CA TYR A 201 16.13 -4.65 -4.35
C TYR A 201 15.31 -5.86 -3.91
N SER A 202 14.15 -5.62 -3.31
CA SER A 202 13.08 -6.62 -3.33
C SER A 202 12.55 -6.72 -4.75
N ALA A 203 12.40 -7.94 -5.27
CA ALA A 203 11.93 -8.16 -6.63
C ALA A 203 10.56 -8.85 -6.64
N LYS A 204 9.70 -8.43 -7.57
CA LYS A 204 8.33 -8.94 -7.70
C LYS A 204 8.13 -9.55 -9.09
N PHE A 205 7.35 -10.62 -9.14
CA PHE A 205 6.88 -11.17 -10.40
C PHE A 205 5.74 -10.31 -10.93
N ALA A 206 5.88 -9.78 -12.13
CA ALA A 206 4.87 -8.97 -12.77
C ALA A 206 4.77 -9.28 -14.26
N ARG A 207 3.58 -9.15 -14.82
CA ARG A 207 3.38 -9.11 -16.28
C ARG A 207 3.38 -7.67 -16.75
N ILE A 208 3.98 -7.40 -17.89
CA ILE A 208 3.83 -6.10 -18.53
C ILE A 208 2.43 -6.01 -19.18
N ALA A 209 1.84 -4.82 -19.24
CA ALA A 209 0.53 -4.64 -19.87
C ALA A 209 0.57 -4.99 -21.37
N SER A 210 -0.58 -5.39 -21.92
CA SER A 210 -0.70 -5.92 -23.29
C SER A 210 -0.30 -4.93 -24.37
N GLN A 211 -0.44 -3.63 -24.11
CA GLN A 211 -0.04 -2.57 -25.02
C GLN A 211 1.05 -1.73 -24.36
N GLN A 212 2.16 -1.54 -25.05
CA GLN A 212 3.24 -0.65 -24.65
C GLN A 212 3.50 0.33 -25.79
N THR A 213 3.62 1.61 -25.44
CA THR A 213 4.11 2.62 -26.38
C THR A 213 5.61 2.77 -26.15
N VAL A 214 6.38 2.55 -27.22
CA VAL A 214 7.84 2.65 -27.19
C VAL A 214 8.26 3.84 -28.02
N THR A 215 9.04 4.75 -27.44
CA THR A 215 9.65 5.86 -28.16
C THR A 215 11.14 5.60 -28.34
N ARG A 216 11.69 6.11 -29.45
CA ARG A 216 13.11 5.98 -29.79
C ARG A 216 13.66 7.35 -30.16
N PRO A 217 14.09 8.16 -29.17
CA PRO A 217 14.62 9.48 -29.50
C PRO A 217 15.92 9.39 -30.31
N THR A 218 16.70 8.32 -30.14
CA THR A 218 17.85 8.03 -31.00
C THR A 218 17.91 6.56 -31.40
N ARG A 219 18.79 6.23 -32.35
CA ARG A 219 19.06 4.83 -32.75
C ARG A 219 19.61 3.95 -31.61
N HIS A 220 20.15 4.55 -30.55
CA HIS A 220 20.81 3.88 -29.42
C HIS A 220 20.10 4.12 -28.09
N MET A 221 18.88 4.65 -28.14
CA MET A 221 18.07 4.93 -26.96
C MET A 221 16.64 4.48 -27.19
N LEU A 222 16.06 3.89 -26.16
CA LEU A 222 14.67 3.44 -26.14
C LEU A 222 14.05 3.86 -24.82
N ASP A 223 12.93 4.55 -24.91
CA ASP A 223 12.13 5.00 -23.77
C ASP A 223 10.75 4.35 -23.80
N MET A 224 10.24 4.02 -22.62
CA MET A 224 8.94 3.37 -22.46
C MET A 224 8.35 3.68 -21.10
N GLN A 225 7.10 4.14 -21.06
CA GLN A 225 6.30 4.09 -19.84
C GLN A 225 5.73 2.68 -19.71
N ALA A 226 6.33 1.86 -18.84
CA ALA A 226 5.94 0.47 -18.67
C ALA A 226 4.97 0.32 -17.50
N LYS A 227 3.81 -0.27 -17.78
CA LYS A 227 2.83 -0.67 -16.76
C LYS A 227 3.01 -2.15 -16.43
N PHE A 228 3.37 -2.43 -15.19
CA PHE A 228 3.53 -3.77 -14.64
C PHE A 228 2.36 -4.13 -13.75
N ILE A 229 1.81 -5.31 -13.93
CA ILE A 229 0.73 -5.87 -13.11
C ILE A 229 1.35 -6.98 -12.29
N VAL A 230 1.47 -6.75 -10.98
CA VAL A 230 2.11 -7.70 -10.06
C VAL A 230 1.24 -8.95 -9.93
N THR A 231 1.85 -10.12 -10.08
CA THR A 231 1.16 -11.41 -10.11
C THR A 231 0.75 -11.86 -8.71
N ASP A 232 1.57 -11.56 -7.71
CA ASP A 232 1.33 -11.94 -6.32
C ASP A 232 1.66 -10.79 -5.37
N ASN A 233 0.66 -10.39 -4.59
CA ASN A 233 0.76 -9.37 -3.55
C ASN A 233 0.54 -9.96 -2.15
N SER A 234 0.55 -11.28 -2.01
CA SER A 234 0.54 -11.92 -0.71
C SER A 234 1.83 -11.58 0.07
N GLY A 235 1.72 -11.44 1.39
CA GLY A 235 2.87 -11.23 2.29
C GLY A 235 3.00 -9.84 2.91
N LEU A 236 2.28 -8.82 2.44
CA LEU A 236 2.17 -7.56 3.18
C LEU A 236 1.19 -7.74 4.36
N THR A 237 1.69 -7.50 5.58
CA THR A 237 0.89 -7.63 6.81
C THR A 237 0.15 -6.32 7.08
N GLU A 238 -1.15 -6.40 7.32
CA GLU A 238 -1.95 -5.24 7.74
C GLU A 238 -1.54 -4.76 9.14
N ALA A 239 -1.53 -3.44 9.34
CA ALA A 239 -1.30 -2.84 10.65
C ALA A 239 -2.23 -1.65 10.85
N GLU A 240 -2.74 -1.50 12.07
CA GLU A 240 -3.61 -0.38 12.45
C GLU A 240 -2.95 0.51 13.49
N GLY A 241 -3.47 1.75 13.58
CA GLY A 241 -3.13 2.65 14.67
C GLY A 241 -3.50 2.03 16.01
N LYS A 242 -2.64 2.22 17.02
CA LYS A 242 -2.86 1.73 18.38
C LYS A 242 -3.94 2.51 19.13
N THR A 243 -4.17 3.75 18.74
CA THR A 243 -5.18 4.62 19.35
C THR A 243 -6.55 4.21 18.82
N LEU A 244 -7.41 3.74 19.73
CA LEU A 244 -8.76 3.30 19.42
C LEU A 244 -9.78 4.25 20.06
N TYR A 245 -10.88 4.47 19.34
CA TYR A 245 -12.07 5.11 19.87
C TYR A 245 -13.29 4.28 19.44
N LYS A 246 -14.15 3.91 20.40
CA LYS A 246 -15.31 3.01 20.16
C LYS A 246 -14.98 1.75 19.33
N GLY A 247 -13.81 1.16 19.55
CA GLY A 247 -13.37 -0.06 18.84
C GLY A 247 -12.79 0.15 17.44
N TYR A 248 -12.79 1.37 16.89
CA TYR A 248 -12.17 1.69 15.61
C TYR A 248 -10.87 2.49 15.80
N PRO A 249 -9.87 2.34 14.91
CA PRO A 249 -8.65 3.13 14.97
C PRO A 249 -8.93 4.61 14.67
N VAL A 250 -8.16 5.50 15.28
CA VAL A 250 -8.21 6.94 15.02
C VAL A 250 -7.05 7.32 14.08
N LEU A 251 -7.38 7.86 12.90
CA LEU A 251 -6.43 8.48 12.00
C LEU A 251 -6.07 9.86 12.53
N LEU A 252 -4.82 10.00 12.92
CA LEU A 252 -4.27 11.14 13.63
C LEU A 252 -3.22 11.90 12.82
N ASP A 253 -3.06 11.50 11.56
CA ASP A 253 -2.20 12.14 10.57
C ASP A 253 -2.83 13.46 10.17
N ILE A 254 -2.08 14.54 10.37
CA ILE A 254 -2.52 15.87 10.01
C ILE A 254 -2.50 15.98 8.48
N PRO A 255 -3.58 16.50 7.84
CA PRO A 255 -3.61 16.71 6.40
C PRO A 255 -2.45 17.60 5.96
N ASN A 256 -1.89 17.34 4.78
CA ASN A 256 -0.91 18.25 4.20
C ASN A 256 -1.60 19.53 3.68
N GLU A 257 -1.45 20.64 4.40
CA GLU A 257 -2.07 21.94 4.08
C GLU A 257 -1.27 22.78 3.06
N VAL A 258 -0.32 22.17 2.33
CA VAL A 258 0.41 22.86 1.24
C VAL A 258 -0.54 23.23 0.09
N GLU A 259 -1.47 22.33 -0.24
CA GLU A 259 -2.62 22.64 -1.10
C GLU A 259 -3.82 23.02 -0.23
N VAL A 260 -4.72 23.83 -0.79
CA VAL A 260 -5.96 24.20 -0.09
C VAL A 260 -6.80 22.95 0.14
N LEU A 261 -7.12 22.67 1.40
CA LEU A 261 -8.02 21.59 1.76
C LEU A 261 -9.40 21.86 1.16
N SER A 262 -9.96 20.84 0.51
CA SER A 262 -11.30 20.89 -0.09
C SER A 262 -12.17 19.79 0.48
N GLU A 263 -13.45 20.12 0.66
CA GLU A 263 -14.47 19.25 1.21
C GLU A 263 -15.74 19.40 0.38
N ASP A 264 -16.29 18.27 -0.03
CA ASP A 264 -17.57 18.19 -0.72
C ASP A 264 -18.66 17.82 0.30
N LEU A 265 -19.67 18.68 0.37
CA LEU A 265 -20.87 18.48 1.17
C LEU A 265 -21.93 17.81 0.31
N MET A 266 -22.07 16.49 0.45
CA MET A 266 -23.00 15.68 -0.33
C MET A 266 -24.25 15.34 0.49
N ARG A 267 -25.41 15.87 0.09
CA ARG A 267 -26.71 15.46 0.62
C ARG A 267 -27.48 14.75 -0.51
N PRO A 268 -27.76 13.44 -0.39
CA PRO A 268 -28.47 12.73 -1.44
C PRO A 268 -29.96 13.05 -1.38
N LEU A 269 -30.38 14.02 -2.19
CA LEU A 269 -31.77 14.40 -2.38
C LEU A 269 -32.41 13.52 -3.46
N LEU A 270 -33.68 13.18 -3.29
CA LEU A 270 -34.50 12.54 -4.30
C LEU A 270 -35.37 13.61 -4.93
N GLU A 271 -35.05 13.96 -6.17
CA GLU A 271 -35.79 14.98 -6.92
C GLU A 271 -36.69 14.30 -7.95
N PHE A 272 -37.99 14.59 -7.87
CA PHE A 272 -38.97 14.25 -8.88
C PHE A 272 -39.36 15.53 -9.62
N GLU A 273 -38.85 15.67 -10.84
CA GLU A 273 -39.18 16.79 -11.73
C GLU A 273 -40.19 16.33 -12.79
N ALA A 274 -41.27 17.08 -12.93
CA ALA A 274 -42.24 16.93 -14.00
C ALA A 274 -42.35 18.26 -14.75
N ASP A 275 -42.39 18.25 -16.08
CA ASP A 275 -42.40 19.47 -16.92
C ASP A 275 -43.60 20.41 -16.67
N THR A 276 -44.59 19.96 -15.89
CA THR A 276 -45.86 20.66 -15.64
C THR A 276 -46.07 21.07 -14.19
N VAL A 277 -45.23 20.63 -13.25
CA VAL A 277 -45.37 20.88 -11.81
C VAL A 277 -44.00 21.20 -11.21
N ASN A 278 -43.98 22.04 -10.17
CA ASN A 278 -42.74 22.31 -9.43
C ASN A 278 -42.08 21.00 -8.96
N PRO A 279 -40.74 20.90 -8.98
CA PRO A 279 -40.03 19.73 -8.50
C PRO A 279 -40.40 19.40 -7.05
N VAL A 280 -40.66 18.12 -6.79
CA VAL A 280 -40.82 17.60 -5.43
C VAL A 280 -39.48 17.03 -5.00
N VAL A 281 -38.93 17.56 -3.92
CA VAL A 281 -37.64 17.13 -3.36
C VAL A 281 -37.90 16.42 -2.04
N ASP A 282 -37.40 15.20 -1.92
CA ASP A 282 -37.39 14.43 -0.67
C ASP A 282 -35.94 14.27 -0.18
N ASP A 283 -35.76 14.33 1.13
CA ASP A 283 -34.47 14.21 1.81
C ASP A 283 -34.49 12.99 2.73
N PRO A 284 -34.19 11.79 2.19
CA PRO A 284 -34.35 10.54 2.91
C PRO A 284 -33.43 10.43 4.12
N ILE A 285 -32.23 10.99 4.03
CA ILE A 285 -31.15 10.82 5.02
C ILE A 285 -31.21 11.91 6.10
N GLY A 286 -31.60 13.13 5.76
CA GLY A 286 -31.74 14.22 6.72
C GLY A 286 -30.42 14.86 7.17
N TYR A 287 -29.28 14.44 6.63
CA TYR A 287 -27.96 15.02 6.92
C TYR A 287 -27.01 14.96 5.71
N THR A 288 -25.96 15.78 5.79
CA THR A 288 -24.92 15.87 4.76
C THR A 288 -23.77 14.91 5.07
N THR A 289 -23.36 14.14 4.06
CA THR A 289 -22.12 13.37 4.08
C THR A 289 -20.97 14.25 3.60
N ILE A 290 -19.84 14.23 4.29
CA ILE A 290 -18.64 14.98 3.92
C ILE A 290 -17.68 14.05 3.20
N VAL A 291 -17.23 14.44 2.01
CA VAL A 291 -16.12 13.81 1.32
C VAL A 291 -14.94 14.78 1.32
N ARG A 292 -13.81 14.36 1.86
CA ARG A 292 -12.61 15.18 1.97
C ARG A 292 -11.45 14.56 1.21
N ARG A 293 -10.70 15.39 0.49
CA ARG A 293 -9.39 14.99 -0.03
C ARG A 293 -8.32 15.11 1.06
N MET A 294 -7.58 14.04 1.27
CA MET A 294 -6.45 14.00 2.18
C MET A 294 -5.19 13.70 1.39
N ASP A 295 -4.19 14.55 1.59
CA ASP A 295 -2.89 14.43 0.97
C ASP A 295 -1.82 14.12 2.03
N TRP A 296 -0.99 13.12 1.74
CA TRP A 296 0.13 12.70 2.58
C TRP A 296 1.44 12.86 1.82
N LEU A 297 2.44 13.43 2.51
CA LEU A 297 3.83 13.43 2.08
C LEU A 297 4.61 12.46 2.97
N LEU A 298 4.98 11.32 2.42
CA LEU A 298 5.74 10.27 3.08
C LEU A 298 7.23 10.56 2.86
N LYS A 299 7.93 10.95 3.91
CA LYS A 299 9.31 11.47 3.84
C LYS A 299 10.37 10.39 4.04
N SER A 300 9.95 9.20 4.46
CA SER A 300 10.84 8.10 4.77
C SER A 300 10.28 6.76 4.29
N ARG A 301 11.18 5.77 4.13
CA ARG A 301 10.78 4.39 3.81
C ARG A 301 9.90 3.79 4.89
N LYS A 302 10.15 4.14 6.15
CA LYS A 302 9.33 3.73 7.29
C LYS A 302 7.91 4.26 7.18
N GLU A 303 7.74 5.57 6.97
CA GLU A 303 6.40 6.17 6.77
C GLU A 303 5.68 5.53 5.58
N ARG A 304 6.38 5.27 4.47
CA ARG A 304 5.83 4.56 3.32
C ARG A 304 5.41 3.13 3.65
N ALA A 305 6.22 2.40 4.41
CA ALA A 305 5.88 1.05 4.84
C ALA A 305 4.66 1.05 5.78
N GLU A 306 4.62 1.94 6.76
CA GLU A 306 3.50 2.10 7.70
C GLU A 306 2.20 2.48 6.97
N PHE A 307 2.26 3.43 6.03
CA PHE A 307 1.11 3.84 5.24
C PHE A 307 0.56 2.70 4.37
N ARG A 308 1.43 1.89 3.74
CA ARG A 308 0.99 0.71 2.98
C ARG A 308 0.32 -0.32 3.89
N LYS A 309 0.87 -0.58 5.08
CA LYS A 309 0.23 -1.48 6.06
C LYS A 309 -1.16 -0.96 6.50
N TRP A 310 -1.28 0.36 6.67
CA TRP A 310 -2.56 1.01 6.95
C TRP A 310 -3.57 0.85 5.80
N LEU A 311 -3.16 1.07 4.55
CA LEU A 311 -4.01 0.86 3.37
C LEU A 311 -4.53 -0.58 3.28
N TYR A 312 -3.67 -1.56 3.56
CA TYR A 312 -4.07 -2.98 3.59
C TYR A 312 -5.14 -3.23 4.65
N ALA A 313 -5.00 -2.64 5.84
CA ALA A 313 -5.99 -2.75 6.91
C ALA A 313 -7.34 -2.11 6.54
N ARG A 314 -7.35 -1.04 5.73
CA ARG A 314 -8.61 -0.43 5.22
C ARG A 314 -9.33 -1.33 4.23
N ALA A 315 -8.56 -2.06 3.43
CA ALA A 315 -9.04 -2.90 2.34
C ALA A 315 -9.98 -2.17 1.37
N GLY A 316 -9.62 -0.93 0.99
CA GLY A 316 -10.45 -0.04 0.20
C GLY A 316 -11.54 0.61 1.05
N ARG A 317 -12.78 0.57 0.58
CA ARG A 317 -13.92 1.21 1.27
C ARG A 317 -14.53 0.36 2.38
N TRP A 318 -13.88 -0.74 2.80
CA TRP A 318 -14.50 -1.74 3.67
C TRP A 318 -14.49 -1.35 5.15
N LYS A 319 -13.32 -1.04 5.71
CA LYS A 319 -13.16 -0.84 7.15
C LYS A 319 -13.16 0.65 7.51
N PRO A 320 -14.03 1.12 8.42
CA PRO A 320 -14.05 2.51 8.85
C PRO A 320 -12.98 2.80 9.92
N PHE A 321 -12.73 4.08 10.15
CA PHE A 321 -11.81 4.65 11.15
C PHE A 321 -12.31 6.04 11.56
N TRP A 322 -11.94 6.48 12.76
CA TRP A 322 -12.25 7.83 13.21
C TRP A 322 -11.23 8.81 12.64
N MET A 323 -11.70 9.99 12.23
CA MET A 323 -10.83 11.06 11.76
C MET A 323 -11.35 12.40 12.30
N PRO A 324 -10.49 13.25 12.89
CA PRO A 324 -10.87 14.61 13.20
C PRO A 324 -11.25 15.37 11.93
N SER A 325 -12.18 16.32 12.04
CA SER A 325 -12.41 17.32 10.99
C SER A 325 -11.20 18.24 10.77
N TRP A 326 -10.25 18.25 11.72
CA TRP A 326 -9.09 19.16 11.75
C TRP A 326 -9.42 20.65 11.78
N ASN A 327 -10.72 21.00 11.79
CA ASN A 327 -11.25 22.35 11.92
C ASN A 327 -11.42 22.72 13.39
N GLU A 328 -11.45 24.01 13.70
CA GLU A 328 -11.86 24.51 15.02
C GLU A 328 -13.40 24.59 15.05
N ASP A 329 -14.04 23.43 15.27
CA ASP A 329 -15.50 23.32 15.28
C ASP A 329 -16.11 23.87 16.57
N PHE A 330 -15.37 23.81 17.67
CA PHE A 330 -15.72 24.46 18.93
C PHE A 330 -14.50 25.19 19.51
N LYS A 331 -14.77 26.30 20.21
CA LYS A 331 -13.74 27.07 20.90
C LYS A 331 -14.10 27.23 22.37
N LEU A 332 -13.24 26.70 23.24
CA LEU A 332 -13.47 26.71 24.68
C LEU A 332 -13.41 28.15 25.22
N LYS A 333 -14.44 28.58 25.96
CA LYS A 333 -14.53 29.95 26.48
C LYS A 333 -14.21 30.06 27.96
N THR A 334 -14.55 29.05 28.74
CA THR A 334 -14.29 28.99 30.19
C THR A 334 -13.49 27.76 30.54
N THR A 335 -12.81 27.79 31.68
CA THR A 335 -12.10 26.63 32.22
C THR A 335 -13.02 25.43 32.32
N LEU A 336 -12.62 24.31 31.72
CA LEU A 336 -13.26 23.02 31.93
C LEU A 336 -12.59 22.37 33.12
N ALA A 337 -13.27 22.30 34.27
CA ALA A 337 -12.69 21.64 35.44
C ALA A 337 -12.62 20.12 35.22
N GLY A 338 -11.69 19.46 35.92
CA GLY A 338 -11.43 18.04 35.71
C GLY A 338 -12.61 17.11 35.94
N THR A 339 -13.58 17.51 36.76
CA THR A 339 -14.81 16.76 37.05
C THR A 339 -16.00 17.16 36.19
N ASP A 340 -15.86 18.21 35.37
CA ASP A 340 -16.96 18.73 34.57
C ASP A 340 -17.24 17.84 33.37
N THR A 341 -18.53 17.72 33.04
CA THR A 341 -19.03 17.02 31.84
C THR A 341 -19.64 18.00 30.84
N LYS A 342 -19.31 19.29 30.96
CA LYS A 342 -19.92 20.37 30.19
C LYS A 342 -18.86 21.38 29.78
N LEU A 343 -18.70 21.59 28.48
CA LEU A 343 -17.82 22.62 27.94
C LEU A 343 -18.67 23.86 27.64
N VAL A 344 -18.28 25.02 28.16
CA VAL A 344 -18.84 26.30 27.70
C VAL A 344 -17.98 26.80 26.55
N VAL A 345 -18.56 26.89 25.37
CA VAL A 345 -17.88 27.24 24.13
C VAL A 345 -18.44 28.54 23.54
N GLU A 346 -17.66 29.19 22.68
CA GLU A 346 -18.21 30.24 21.80
C GLU A 346 -19.33 29.65 20.93
N PHE A 347 -20.29 30.49 20.55
CA PHE A 347 -21.45 30.07 19.76
C PHE A 347 -21.04 29.38 18.46
N ALA A 348 -21.34 28.09 18.32
CA ALA A 348 -20.96 27.26 17.17
C ALA A 348 -22.14 26.93 16.25
N PHE A 349 -23.33 27.49 16.52
CA PHE A 349 -24.56 27.27 15.77
C PHE A 349 -25.04 25.81 15.74
N TYR A 350 -24.60 24.99 16.70
CA TYR A 350 -24.91 23.56 16.69
C TYR A 350 -26.42 23.35 16.83
N GLU A 351 -27.00 23.89 17.90
CA GLU A 351 -28.41 23.67 18.23
C GLU A 351 -29.37 24.24 17.18
N ARG A 352 -28.92 25.24 16.42
CA ARG A 352 -29.72 25.88 15.39
C ARG A 352 -29.78 25.12 14.06
N PHE A 353 -28.70 24.43 13.68
CA PHE A 353 -28.56 23.89 12.32
C PHE A 353 -28.15 22.43 12.24
N VAL A 354 -27.62 21.83 13.31
CA VAL A 354 -27.26 20.41 13.32
C VAL A 354 -28.52 19.62 13.68
N PRO A 355 -29.05 18.80 12.76
CA PRO A 355 -30.24 18.00 13.06
C PRO A 355 -29.91 16.92 14.10
N ALA A 356 -30.94 16.29 14.67
CA ALA A 356 -30.76 15.08 15.48
C ALA A 356 -30.25 13.93 14.58
N THR A 357 -28.94 13.73 14.54
CA THR A 357 -28.28 12.71 13.72
C THR A 357 -27.22 11.96 14.51
N SER A 358 -26.87 10.76 14.06
CA SER A 358 -25.68 10.03 14.53
C SER A 358 -24.38 10.68 14.05
N MET A 359 -24.44 11.62 13.12
CA MET A 359 -23.30 12.37 12.63
C MET A 359 -22.92 13.47 13.64
N ARG A 360 -21.62 13.79 13.78
CA ARG A 360 -21.10 14.82 14.71
C ARG A 360 -21.36 14.58 16.21
N ASN A 361 -21.62 13.34 16.64
CA ASN A 361 -21.78 12.99 18.07
C ASN A 361 -20.49 12.71 18.83
N ALA A 362 -19.33 13.01 18.24
CA ALA A 362 -18.05 12.85 18.89
C ALA A 362 -17.13 14.01 18.56
N LEU A 363 -16.24 14.33 19.49
CA LEU A 363 -15.23 15.38 19.36
C LEU A 363 -13.85 14.90 19.81
N MET A 364 -12.83 15.58 19.32
CA MET A 364 -11.46 15.52 19.79
C MET A 364 -11.06 16.89 20.34
N ILE A 365 -10.60 16.90 21.59
CA ILE A 365 -9.92 18.05 22.19
C ILE A 365 -8.42 17.82 22.02
N GLU A 366 -7.74 18.67 21.25
CA GLU A 366 -6.27 18.67 21.13
C GLU A 366 -5.70 19.84 21.93
N LEU A 367 -4.77 19.56 22.83
CA LEU A 367 -4.06 20.56 23.62
C LEU A 367 -2.73 20.92 22.97
N PHE A 368 -2.17 22.10 23.30
CA PHE A 368 -0.85 22.52 22.79
C PHE A 368 0.29 21.59 23.23
N ASN A 369 0.12 20.86 24.33
CA ASN A 369 1.07 19.84 24.78
C ASN A 369 0.95 18.49 24.02
N SER A 370 0.17 18.44 22.93
CA SER A 370 -0.12 17.25 22.11
C SER A 370 -0.99 16.17 22.76
N THR A 371 -1.56 16.43 23.95
CA THR A 371 -2.59 15.55 24.52
C THR A 371 -3.85 15.61 23.66
N ARG A 372 -4.40 14.44 23.34
CA ARG A 372 -5.62 14.29 22.54
C ARG A 372 -6.65 13.52 23.36
N ILE A 373 -7.83 14.11 23.53
CA ILE A 373 -8.93 13.56 24.33
C ILE A 373 -10.12 13.36 23.41
N PHE A 374 -10.69 12.15 23.39
CA PHE A 374 -11.86 11.82 22.58
C PHE A 374 -13.10 11.70 23.47
N LYS A 375 -14.18 12.39 23.09
CA LYS A 375 -15.43 12.40 23.86
C LYS A 375 -16.65 12.34 22.96
N ASP A 376 -17.67 11.62 23.40
CA ASP A 376 -19.00 11.73 22.83
C ASP A 376 -19.70 12.99 23.30
N ILE A 377 -20.39 13.64 22.37
CA ILE A 377 -21.33 14.73 22.61
C ILE A 377 -22.68 14.08 22.90
N LEU A 378 -23.27 14.40 24.05
CA LEU A 378 -24.60 13.93 24.45
C LEU A 378 -25.70 14.89 23.98
N SER A 379 -25.47 16.18 24.15
CA SER A 379 -26.36 17.26 23.72
C SER A 379 -25.57 18.57 23.65
N VAL A 380 -26.13 19.56 22.95
CA VAL A 380 -25.62 20.92 22.95
C VAL A 380 -26.80 21.85 23.21
N ASP A 381 -26.66 22.78 24.15
CA ASP A 381 -27.72 23.74 24.47
C ASP A 381 -27.23 25.16 24.22
N GLU A 382 -28.06 26.00 23.60
CA GLU A 382 -27.82 27.43 23.47
C GLU A 382 -27.97 28.14 24.83
N ILE A 383 -26.93 28.88 25.26
CA ILE A 383 -26.95 29.67 26.50
C ILE A 383 -27.35 31.11 26.20
N SER A 384 -26.75 31.68 25.16
CA SER A 384 -26.94 33.04 24.70
C SER A 384 -26.54 33.14 23.23
N GLU A 385 -26.73 34.31 22.61
CA GLU A 385 -26.27 34.58 21.23
C GLU A 385 -24.74 34.47 21.03
N THR A 386 -23.97 34.28 22.10
CA THR A 386 -22.50 34.21 22.06
C THR A 386 -21.92 32.94 22.68
N GLU A 387 -22.74 32.05 23.24
CA GLU A 387 -22.27 30.87 23.99
C GLU A 387 -23.21 29.66 23.85
N GLU A 388 -22.61 28.47 23.79
CA GLU A 388 -23.29 27.18 23.83
C GLU A 388 -22.65 26.28 24.92
N ASN A 389 -23.46 25.38 25.50
CA ASN A 389 -22.98 24.31 26.37
C ASN A 389 -22.88 23.03 25.55
N VAL A 390 -21.71 22.42 25.47
CA VAL A 390 -21.53 21.07 24.90
C VAL A 390 -21.42 20.05 26.04
N PHE A 391 -22.39 19.15 26.15
CA PHE A 391 -22.38 18.10 27.17
C PHE A 391 -21.64 16.87 26.66
N ILE A 392 -20.67 16.39 27.44
CA ILE A 392 -19.86 15.21 27.11
C ILE A 392 -20.18 14.03 28.04
N HIS A 393 -20.04 12.81 27.52
CA HIS A 393 -20.45 11.60 28.25
C HIS A 393 -19.68 11.30 29.54
N SER A 394 -18.48 11.88 29.73
CA SER A 394 -17.64 11.63 30.90
C SER A 394 -16.63 12.76 31.11
N PRO A 395 -16.22 13.03 32.36
CA PRO A 395 -15.27 14.10 32.68
C PRO A 395 -13.88 13.85 32.08
N VAL A 396 -13.09 14.91 31.92
CA VAL A 396 -11.73 14.84 31.33
C VAL A 396 -10.66 14.41 32.35
N GLY A 397 -10.91 14.59 33.65
CA GLY A 397 -10.05 14.12 34.75
C GLY A 397 -9.00 15.13 35.22
N PHE A 398 -8.85 16.28 34.56
CA PHE A 398 -7.97 17.37 34.96
C PHE A 398 -8.45 18.71 34.37
N ASP A 399 -8.08 19.82 34.98
CA ASP A 399 -8.51 21.15 34.54
C ASP A 399 -7.86 21.52 33.19
N ILE A 400 -8.69 22.01 32.26
CA ILE A 400 -8.25 22.50 30.94
C ILE A 400 -8.60 23.98 30.84
N GLN A 401 -7.58 24.83 30.70
CA GLN A 401 -7.81 26.26 30.48
C GLN A 401 -8.03 26.54 28.98
N PRO A 402 -8.81 27.57 28.60
CA PRO A 402 -9.00 27.96 27.21
C PRO A 402 -7.69 28.12 26.42
N GLN A 403 -6.66 28.72 27.03
CA GLN A 403 -5.35 28.91 26.39
C GLN A 403 -4.54 27.62 26.19
N ASP A 404 -4.90 26.53 26.87
CA ASP A 404 -4.22 25.24 26.71
C ASP A 404 -4.75 24.46 25.49
N VAL A 405 -5.94 24.82 25.03
CA VAL A 405 -6.64 24.17 23.91
C VAL A 405 -6.07 24.67 22.59
N LYS A 406 -5.55 23.74 21.79
CA LYS A 406 -5.09 24.02 20.43
C LYS A 406 -6.25 24.05 19.44
N ARG A 407 -7.19 23.10 19.58
CA ARG A 407 -8.46 23.05 18.83
C ARG A 407 -9.41 22.02 19.42
N ILE A 408 -10.71 22.22 19.19
CA ILE A 408 -11.73 21.20 19.39
C ILE A 408 -12.38 20.92 18.04
N SER A 409 -12.23 19.69 17.57
CA SER A 409 -12.71 19.25 16.25
C SER A 409 -13.77 18.17 16.41
N TYR A 410 -14.76 18.11 15.52
CA TYR A 410 -15.59 16.92 15.39
C TYR A 410 -14.70 15.70 15.08
N LEU A 411 -15.04 14.57 15.69
CA LEU A 411 -14.45 13.29 15.41
C LEU A 411 -15.46 12.50 14.57
N ASN A 412 -15.18 12.35 13.28
CA ASN A 412 -16.10 11.73 12.33
C ASN A 412 -15.70 10.29 12.03
N LEU A 413 -16.64 9.35 12.14
CA LEU A 413 -16.40 8.01 11.63
C LEU A 413 -16.37 8.10 10.10
N SER A 414 -15.33 7.56 9.50
CA SER A 414 -15.03 7.75 8.08
C SER A 414 -14.46 6.47 7.45
N ARG A 415 -14.46 6.41 6.12
CA ARG A 415 -13.78 5.37 5.34
C ARG A 415 -13.16 5.98 4.08
N LEU A 416 -12.28 5.23 3.41
CA LEU A 416 -11.89 5.59 2.04
C LEU A 416 -13.13 5.63 1.14
N ASP A 417 -13.15 6.57 0.19
CA ASP A 417 -14.24 6.69 -0.78
C ASP A 417 -14.00 5.97 -2.11
N ALA A 418 -12.77 5.51 -2.32
CA ALA A 418 -12.38 4.72 -3.49
C ALA A 418 -11.75 3.39 -3.08
N ASP A 419 -11.94 2.37 -3.93
CA ASP A 419 -11.20 1.11 -3.83
C ASP A 419 -9.80 1.21 -4.46
N THR A 420 -9.47 2.31 -5.13
CA THR A 420 -8.17 2.53 -5.73
C THR A 420 -7.43 3.64 -4.99
N VAL A 421 -6.18 3.38 -4.62
CA VAL A 421 -5.27 4.38 -4.06
C VAL A 421 -3.94 4.32 -4.81
N GLU A 422 -3.40 5.49 -5.14
CA GLU A 422 -2.15 5.62 -5.88
C GLU A 422 -1.09 6.27 -5.00
N ILE A 423 0.08 5.66 -4.95
CA ILE A 423 1.28 6.19 -4.29
C ILE A 423 2.25 6.60 -5.39
N PHE A 424 2.53 7.90 -5.47
CA PHE A 424 3.51 8.44 -6.40
C PHE A 424 4.86 8.58 -5.69
N HIS A 425 5.85 7.80 -6.13
CA HIS A 425 7.21 7.88 -5.63
C HIS A 425 8.01 8.87 -6.48
N GLU A 426 8.32 10.03 -5.91
CA GLU A 426 9.12 11.06 -6.59
C GLU A 426 10.60 10.65 -6.64
N THR A 427 11.05 10.02 -5.57
CA THR A 427 12.40 9.50 -5.42
C THR A 427 12.35 8.11 -4.78
N ASP A 428 13.53 7.56 -4.48
CA ASP A 428 13.68 6.33 -3.71
C ASP A 428 13.29 6.46 -2.22
N THR A 429 12.94 7.67 -1.76
CA THR A 429 12.64 7.95 -0.35
C THR A 429 11.35 8.72 -0.15
N ILE A 430 11.05 9.67 -1.02
CA ILE A 430 9.89 10.56 -0.91
C ILE A 430 8.73 10.01 -1.73
N SER A 431 7.54 10.00 -1.16
CA SER A 431 6.32 9.60 -1.86
C SER A 431 5.15 10.51 -1.50
N ARG A 432 4.25 10.74 -2.45
CA ARG A 432 3.02 11.51 -2.28
C ARG A 432 1.83 10.60 -2.50
N VAL A 433 0.80 10.79 -1.69
CA VAL A 433 -0.45 10.04 -1.79
C VAL A 433 -1.60 11.00 -1.60
N SER A 434 -2.65 10.80 -2.39
CA SER A 434 -3.93 11.48 -2.23
C SER A 434 -5.03 10.43 -2.15
N ALA A 435 -5.95 10.60 -1.20
CA ALA A 435 -7.14 9.76 -1.11
C ALA A 435 -8.36 10.57 -0.67
N LEU A 436 -9.52 10.21 -1.20
CA LEU A 436 -10.80 10.73 -0.75
C LEU A 436 -11.29 9.92 0.45
N ILE A 437 -11.74 10.61 1.48
CA ILE A 437 -12.28 10.05 2.71
C ILE A 437 -13.72 10.53 2.85
N ARG A 438 -14.65 9.60 3.04
CA ARG A 438 -16.07 9.86 3.22
C ARG A 438 -16.48 9.60 4.67
N THR A 439 -17.25 10.51 5.27
CA THR A 439 -17.87 10.31 6.58
C THR A 439 -19.02 9.30 6.49
N VAL A 440 -19.21 8.50 7.53
CA VAL A 440 -20.26 7.47 7.60
C VAL A 440 -20.95 7.54 8.95
N VAL A 441 -22.16 6.99 9.01
CA VAL A 441 -22.95 6.83 10.25
C VAL A 441 -22.07 6.20 11.34
N GLN A 442 -22.03 6.85 12.51
CA GLN A 442 -21.17 6.52 13.67
C GLN A 442 -21.54 5.23 14.39
#